data_AF-A0A524E532-F1
#
_entry.id   AF-A0A524E532-F1
#
_cell.length_a   1.000
_cell.length_b   1.000
_cell.length_c   1.000
_cell.angle_alpha   90.00
_cell.angle_beta   90.00
_cell.angle_gamma   90.00
#
_symmetry.space_group_name_H-M   'P 1'
#
loop_
_entity.id
_entity.type
_entity.pdbx_description
1 polymer ?
#
loop_
_entity_poly.entity_id
_entity_poly.type
_entity_poly.pdbx_seq_one_letter_code
_entity_poly.pdbx_strand_id
1 'polypeptide(L)'
;MMINMLQNGENGGIPPQLLFVFFPAMFGLALILLKAGLALTKAEVRTTFKWVLASFGIQVGVFFFVGSPLMLLGFSGMMQGGPEFSLIIIFVIVALFLDVNVLNVTHQLGMKRALIVFFMMLIPFLFVVGFLIFLLTQVG
;
A
#
# COMPACT_ATOMS: atom_id res chain seq x y z
N MET A 1 -9.12 23.48 14.49
CA MET A 1 -7.88 23.60 13.68
C MET A 1 -7.93 22.76 12.40
N MET A 2 -8.26 21.46 12.45
CA MET A 2 -8.41 20.61 11.24
C MET A 2 -9.51 21.09 10.28
N ILE A 3 -10.59 21.69 10.80
CA ILE A 3 -11.69 22.27 10.01
C ILE A 3 -11.27 23.58 9.30
N ASN A 4 -10.41 24.40 9.90
CA ASN A 4 -9.96 25.65 9.29
C ASN A 4 -8.92 25.40 8.17
N MET A 5 -8.19 24.28 8.23
CA MET A 5 -7.33 23.83 7.12
C MET A 5 -8.13 23.28 5.93
N LEU A 6 -9.36 22.79 6.16
CA LEU A 6 -10.27 22.34 5.11
C LEU A 6 -11.02 23.50 4.43
N GLN A 7 -11.14 24.66 5.09
CA GLN A 7 -11.84 25.84 4.57
C GLN A 7 -10.94 26.83 3.84
N ASN A 8 -9.63 26.85 4.10
CA ASN A 8 -8.69 27.68 3.34
C ASN A 8 -8.34 27.12 1.93
N GLY A 9 -9.01 26.04 1.50
CA GLY A 9 -8.82 25.35 0.22
C GLY A 9 -9.51 26.00 -0.98
N GLU A 10 -9.72 27.31 -1.00
CA GLU A 10 -10.24 28.04 -2.19
C GLU A 10 -9.22 28.12 -3.33
N ASN A 11 -7.99 27.61 -3.14
CA ASN A 11 -7.00 27.45 -4.20
C ASN A 11 -6.72 25.96 -4.46
N GLY A 12 -7.42 25.35 -5.43
CA GLY A 12 -6.97 24.14 -6.13
C GLY A 12 -6.91 22.80 -5.36
N GLY A 13 -7.39 22.74 -4.12
CA GLY A 13 -7.32 21.51 -3.31
C GLY A 13 -8.35 20.43 -3.73
N ILE A 14 -7.98 19.15 -3.62
CA ILE A 14 -8.92 18.04 -3.85
C ILE A 14 -10.01 18.05 -2.75
N PRO A 15 -11.31 18.00 -3.11
CA PRO A 15 -12.40 17.89 -2.15
C PRO A 15 -12.19 16.75 -1.16
N PRO A 16 -12.29 16.99 0.15
CA PRO A 16 -12.11 15.96 1.19
C PRO A 16 -13.03 14.75 1.00
N GLN A 17 -14.23 14.98 0.45
CA GLN A 17 -15.19 13.94 0.10
C GLN A 17 -14.62 12.91 -0.88
N LEU A 18 -13.77 13.34 -1.82
CA LEU A 18 -13.10 12.43 -2.75
C LEU A 18 -12.08 11.53 -2.03
N LEU A 19 -11.42 12.03 -0.99
CA LEU A 19 -10.52 11.20 -0.15
C LEU A 19 -11.29 10.11 0.59
N PHE A 20 -12.45 10.45 1.16
CA PHE A 20 -13.32 9.51 1.88
C PHE A 20 -13.90 8.42 0.98
N VAL A 21 -14.01 8.66 -0.33
CA VAL A 21 -14.46 7.64 -1.30
C VAL A 21 -13.26 6.87 -1.86
N PHE A 22 -12.16 7.55 -2.17
CA PHE A 22 -11.00 6.97 -2.85
C PHE A 22 -10.31 5.89 -2.01
N PHE A 23 -9.97 6.17 -0.75
CA PHE A 23 -9.24 5.19 0.08
C PHE A 23 -10.04 3.91 0.34
N PRO A 24 -11.33 3.96 0.73
CA PRO A 24 -12.14 2.76 0.87
C PRO A 24 -12.33 2.01 -0.46
N ALA A 25 -12.46 2.71 -1.58
CA ALA A 25 -12.58 2.08 -2.90
C ALA A 25 -11.29 1.32 -3.27
N MET A 26 -10.11 1.92 -3.06
CA MET A 26 -8.82 1.26 -3.29
C MET A 26 -8.59 0.09 -2.34
N PHE A 27 -9.00 0.22 -1.08
CA PHE A 27 -8.97 -0.87 -0.10
C PHE A 27 -9.85 -2.05 -0.55
N GLY A 28 -11.08 -1.78 -0.99
CA GLY A 28 -12.00 -2.79 -1.52
C GLY A 28 -11.45 -3.45 -2.77
N LEU A 29 -10.90 -2.68 -3.71
CA LEU A 29 -10.26 -3.19 -4.91
C LEU A 29 -9.09 -4.11 -4.59
N ALA A 30 -8.21 -3.72 -3.65
CA ALA A 30 -7.09 -4.53 -3.22
C ALA A 30 -7.54 -5.87 -2.61
N LEU A 31 -8.58 -5.87 -1.78
CA LEU A 31 -9.15 -7.12 -1.26
C LEU A 31 -9.72 -8.04 -2.35
N ILE A 32 -10.39 -7.46 -3.35
CA ILE A 32 -10.93 -8.20 -4.49
C ILE A 32 -9.79 -8.80 -5.31
N LEU A 33 -8.74 -8.02 -5.60
CA LEU A 33 -7.57 -8.48 -6.35
C LEU A 33 -6.79 -9.56 -5.59
N LEU A 34 -6.65 -9.45 -4.27
CA LEU A 34 -6.05 -10.49 -3.44
C LEU A 34 -6.84 -11.80 -3.59
N LYS A 35 -8.16 -11.74 -3.41
CA LYS A 35 -9.03 -12.91 -3.52
C LYS A 35 -8.99 -13.51 -4.93
N ALA A 36 -8.99 -12.66 -5.96
CA ALA A 36 -8.87 -13.10 -7.35
C ALA A 36 -7.50 -13.76 -7.61
N GLY A 37 -6.42 -13.18 -7.11
CA GLY A 37 -5.07 -13.75 -7.22
C GLY A 37 -4.97 -15.13 -6.57
N LEU A 38 -5.55 -15.30 -5.38
CA LEU A 38 -5.62 -16.60 -4.69
C LEU A 38 -6.43 -17.63 -5.48
N ALA A 39 -7.54 -17.21 -6.10
CA ALA A 39 -8.35 -18.08 -6.95
C ALA A 39 -7.61 -18.50 -8.22
N LEU A 40 -6.93 -17.56 -8.90
CA LEU A 40 -6.14 -17.82 -10.11
C LEU A 40 -4.96 -18.75 -9.84
N THR A 41 -4.33 -18.61 -8.68
CA THR A 41 -3.18 -19.42 -8.28
C THR A 41 -3.56 -20.74 -7.61
N LYS A 42 -4.85 -21.03 -7.48
CA LYS A 42 -5.39 -22.23 -6.83
C LYS A 42 -4.78 -22.45 -5.44
N ALA A 43 -4.87 -21.43 -4.60
CA ALA A 43 -4.46 -21.53 -3.20
C ALA A 43 -5.24 -22.66 -2.50
N GLU A 44 -4.52 -23.55 -1.82
CA GLU A 44 -5.11 -24.78 -1.25
C GLU A 44 -5.64 -24.56 0.17
N VAL A 45 -5.08 -23.58 0.89
CA VAL A 45 -5.32 -23.39 2.33
C VAL A 45 -5.70 -21.94 2.65
N ARG A 46 -6.61 -21.77 3.62
CA ARG A 46 -6.97 -20.46 4.21
C ARG A 46 -7.43 -19.40 3.18
N THR A 47 -8.24 -19.79 2.22
CA THR A 47 -8.77 -18.89 1.16
C THR A 47 -10.09 -18.19 1.51
N THR A 48 -10.68 -18.47 2.68
CA THR A 48 -11.95 -17.83 3.08
C THR A 48 -11.74 -16.33 3.36
N PHE A 49 -12.81 -15.55 3.23
CA PHE A 49 -12.73 -14.07 3.32
C PHE A 49 -12.07 -13.56 4.61
N LYS A 50 -12.26 -14.25 5.75
CA LYS A 50 -11.61 -13.90 7.02
C LYS A 50 -10.08 -13.96 6.93
N TRP A 51 -9.56 -14.97 6.26
CA TRP A 51 -8.11 -15.15 6.05
C TRP A 51 -7.56 -14.20 4.98
N VAL A 52 -8.32 -13.95 3.92
CA VAL A 52 -7.99 -12.91 2.93
C VAL A 52 -7.84 -11.56 3.63
N LEU A 53 -8.84 -11.17 4.42
CA LEU A 53 -8.84 -9.91 5.18
C LEU A 53 -7.67 -9.85 6.18
N ALA A 54 -7.40 -10.94 6.91
CA ALA A 54 -6.29 -11.01 7.84
C ALA A 54 -4.93 -10.85 7.12
N SER A 55 -4.71 -11.57 6.03
CA SER A 55 -3.47 -11.47 5.24
C SER A 55 -3.29 -10.09 4.63
N PHE A 56 -4.37 -9.46 4.18
CA PHE A 56 -4.34 -8.09 3.68
C PHE A 56 -4.03 -7.08 4.78
N GLY A 57 -4.61 -7.23 5.97
CA GLY A 57 -4.29 -6.39 7.13
C GLY A 57 -2.81 -6.50 7.52
N ILE A 58 -2.23 -7.71 7.46
CA ILE A 58 -0.80 -7.91 7.68
C ILE A 58 0.02 -7.20 6.61
N GLN A 59 -0.33 -7.33 5.32
CA GLN A 59 0.38 -6.64 4.22
C GLN A 59 0.35 -5.12 4.40
N VAL A 60 -0.83 -4.54 4.69
CA VAL A 60 -0.96 -3.10 4.99
C VAL A 60 -0.09 -2.71 6.19
N GLY A 61 -0.08 -3.52 7.25
CA GLY A 61 0.77 -3.32 8.41
C GLY A 61 2.26 -3.35 8.07
N VAL A 62 2.71 -4.33 7.29
CA VAL A 62 4.10 -4.45 6.81
C VAL A 62 4.47 -3.21 6.01
N PHE A 63 3.67 -2.81 5.03
CA PHE A 63 3.93 -1.59 4.26
C PHE A 63 4.04 -0.34 5.13
N PHE A 64 3.16 -0.20 6.13
CA PHE A 64 3.21 0.93 7.05
C PHE A 64 4.47 0.89 7.93
N PHE A 65 4.81 -0.26 8.50
CA PHE A 65 5.97 -0.40 9.39
C PHE A 65 7.30 -0.26 8.67
N VAL A 66 7.42 -0.85 7.49
CA VAL A 66 8.65 -0.78 6.72
C VAL A 66 8.74 0.62 6.08
N GLY A 67 7.61 1.19 5.61
CA GLY A 67 7.58 2.43 4.83
C GLY A 67 7.60 3.71 5.67
N SER A 68 7.07 3.67 6.89
CA SER A 68 7.05 4.85 7.78
C SER A 68 8.43 5.38 8.16
N PRO A 69 9.47 4.58 8.42
CA PRO A 69 10.83 5.11 8.62
C PRO A 69 11.34 5.93 7.43
N LEU A 70 11.10 5.46 6.19
CA LEU A 70 11.48 6.22 5.00
C LEU A 70 10.70 7.53 4.87
N MET A 71 9.39 7.49 5.16
CA MET A 71 8.56 8.70 5.16
C MET A 71 9.02 9.69 6.24
N LEU A 72 9.34 9.22 7.45
CA LEU A 72 9.84 10.03 8.55
C LEU A 72 11.20 10.66 8.24
N LEU A 73 12.13 9.90 7.64
CA LEU A 73 13.42 10.44 7.18
C LEU A 73 13.21 11.50 6.11
N GLY A 74 12.28 11.29 5.18
CA GLY A 74 11.86 12.29 4.20
C GLY A 74 11.32 13.57 4.85
N PHE A 75 10.40 13.45 5.81
CA PHE A 75 9.79 14.60 6.50
C PHE A 75 10.76 15.36 7.42
N SER A 76 11.75 14.68 7.99
CA SER A 76 12.75 15.31 8.87
C SER A 76 13.73 16.23 8.15
N GLY A 77 13.68 16.31 6.81
CA GLY A 77 14.61 17.10 6.01
C GLY A 77 16.04 16.54 5.96
N MET A 78 16.30 15.41 6.64
CA MET A 78 17.58 14.69 6.56
C MET A 78 17.89 14.20 5.15
N MET A 79 16.86 14.06 4.32
CA MET A 79 16.93 13.66 2.93
C MET A 79 16.77 14.91 2.04
N GLN A 80 17.78 15.79 1.97
CA GLN A 80 17.78 16.96 1.08
C GLN A 80 17.75 16.51 -0.40
N GLY A 81 16.55 16.23 -0.93
CA GLY A 81 16.35 15.68 -2.27
C GLY A 81 15.67 14.31 -2.33
N GLY A 82 15.25 13.76 -1.18
CA GLY A 82 14.57 12.47 -1.10
C GLY A 82 15.48 11.31 -0.70
N PRO A 83 14.92 10.10 -0.52
CA PRO A 83 15.67 8.98 0.04
C PRO A 83 16.86 8.55 -0.81
N GLU A 84 17.98 8.22 -0.17
CA GLU A 84 19.13 7.63 -0.88
C GLU A 84 18.67 6.40 -1.66
N PHE A 85 19.06 6.31 -2.93
CA PHE A 85 18.58 5.26 -3.84
C PHE A 85 18.88 3.85 -3.31
N SER A 86 19.99 3.67 -2.60
CA SER A 86 20.38 2.44 -1.91
C SER A 86 19.34 2.01 -0.85
N LEU A 87 18.85 2.96 -0.05
CA LEU A 87 17.82 2.72 0.99
C LEU A 87 16.47 2.38 0.36
N ILE A 88 16.11 3.02 -0.76
CA ILE A 88 14.88 2.69 -1.51
C ILE A 88 14.94 1.25 -2.01
N ILE A 89 16.06 0.82 -2.59
CA ILE A 89 16.23 -0.55 -3.08
C ILE A 89 16.10 -1.56 -1.94
N ILE A 90 16.82 -1.34 -0.82
CA ILE A 90 16.76 -2.22 0.35
C ILE A 90 15.32 -2.33 0.85
N PHE A 91 14.63 -1.19 0.95
CA PHE A 91 13.25 -1.13 1.37
C PHE A 91 12.31 -1.93 0.45
N VAL A 92 12.41 -1.73 -0.86
CA VAL A 92 11.60 -2.45 -1.85
C VAL A 92 11.86 -3.96 -1.77
N ILE A 93 13.12 -4.38 -1.63
CA ILE A 93 13.48 -5.80 -1.51
C ILE A 93 12.90 -6.39 -0.22
N VAL A 94 13.04 -5.72 0.92
CA VAL A 94 12.51 -6.18 2.21
C VAL A 94 10.99 -6.24 2.20
N ALA A 95 10.32 -5.20 1.68
CA ALA A 95 8.87 -5.17 1.56
C ALA A 95 8.34 -6.31 0.67
N LEU A 96 8.95 -6.50 -0.51
CA LEU A 96 8.61 -7.60 -1.42
C LEU A 96 8.82 -8.97 -0.76
N PHE A 97 9.95 -9.15 -0.07
CA PHE A 97 10.24 -10.39 0.64
C PHE A 97 9.19 -10.66 1.72
N LEU A 98 8.86 -9.67 2.55
CA LEU A 98 7.87 -9.83 3.61
C LEU A 98 6.48 -10.14 3.04
N ASP A 99 6.02 -9.42 2.03
CA ASP A 99 4.69 -9.64 1.44
C ASP A 99 4.56 -11.03 0.81
N VAL A 100 5.55 -11.44 0.01
CA VAL A 100 5.56 -12.76 -0.62
C VAL A 100 5.60 -13.86 0.46
N ASN A 101 6.35 -13.66 1.54
CA ASN A 101 6.36 -14.60 2.66
C ASN A 101 5.02 -14.63 3.41
N VAL A 102 4.39 -13.48 3.67
CA VAL A 102 3.06 -13.42 4.31
C VAL A 102 2.04 -14.18 3.46
N LEU A 103 2.05 -13.98 2.14
CA LEU A 103 1.20 -14.72 1.22
C LEU A 103 1.48 -16.22 1.23
N ASN A 104 2.76 -16.61 1.19
CA ASN A 104 3.16 -18.01 1.17
C ASN A 104 2.83 -18.73 2.49
N VAL A 105 3.09 -18.10 3.63
CA VAL A 105 2.81 -18.66 4.97
C VAL A 105 1.30 -18.73 5.23
N THR A 106 0.54 -17.73 4.77
CA THR A 106 -0.91 -17.70 5.02
C THR A 106 -1.68 -18.62 4.09
N HIS A 107 -1.37 -18.60 2.80
CA HIS A 107 -2.18 -19.26 1.75
C HIS A 107 -1.51 -20.47 1.09
N GLN A 108 -0.28 -20.81 1.49
CA GLN A 108 0.50 -21.97 0.99
C GLN A 108 0.62 -22.01 -0.54
N LEU A 109 0.88 -20.85 -1.14
CA LEU A 109 0.93 -20.67 -2.60
C LEU A 109 2.19 -21.23 -3.25
N GLY A 110 3.31 -21.26 -2.53
CA GLY A 110 4.65 -21.39 -3.10
C GLY A 110 5.14 -20.07 -3.73
N MET A 111 6.47 -19.90 -3.81
CA MET A 111 7.11 -18.63 -4.22
C MET A 111 6.64 -18.09 -5.57
N LYS A 112 6.56 -18.94 -6.60
CA LYS A 112 6.19 -18.50 -7.97
C LYS A 112 4.77 -17.94 -8.03
N ARG A 113 3.83 -18.57 -7.32
CA ARG A 113 2.42 -18.18 -7.31
C ARG A 113 2.20 -16.97 -6.40
N ALA A 114 2.88 -16.91 -5.26
CA ALA A 114 2.84 -15.75 -4.37
C ALA A 114 3.32 -14.47 -5.08
N LEU A 115 4.32 -14.55 -5.96
CA LEU A 115 4.75 -13.41 -6.79
C LEU A 115 3.65 -12.90 -7.72
N ILE A 116 2.87 -13.79 -8.34
CA ILE A 116 1.74 -13.39 -9.21
C ILE A 116 0.72 -12.58 -8.40
N VAL A 117 0.36 -13.09 -7.21
CA VAL A 117 -0.58 -12.42 -6.32
C VAL A 117 -0.01 -11.07 -5.86
N PHE A 118 1.27 -11.01 -5.52
CA PHE A 118 1.96 -9.78 -5.15
C PHE A 118 1.88 -8.72 -6.27
N PHE A 119 2.20 -9.08 -7.52
CA PHE A 119 2.11 -8.13 -8.64
C PHE A 119 0.69 -7.62 -8.89
N MET A 120 -0.33 -8.44 -8.65
CA MET A 120 -1.73 -8.00 -8.70
C MET A 120 -2.04 -6.97 -7.60
N MET A 121 -1.51 -7.19 -6.39
CA MET A 121 -1.67 -6.29 -5.24
C MET A 121 -0.88 -4.99 -5.38
N LEU A 122 0.19 -4.99 -6.16
CA LEU A 122 1.02 -3.83 -6.40
C LEU A 122 0.25 -2.72 -7.17
N ILE A 123 -0.73 -3.09 -8.00
CA ILE A 123 -1.53 -2.14 -8.78
C ILE A 123 -2.26 -1.12 -7.88
N PRO A 124 -3.19 -1.52 -6.98
CA PRO A 124 -3.89 -0.57 -6.12
C PRO A 124 -2.91 0.18 -5.20
N PHE A 125 -1.82 -0.45 -4.79
CA PHE A 125 -0.79 0.21 -3.99
C PHE A 125 -0.12 1.38 -4.73
N LEU A 126 0.32 1.18 -5.98
CA LEU A 126 0.90 2.24 -6.79
C LEU A 126 -0.07 3.40 -7.04
N PHE A 127 -1.36 3.11 -7.24
CA PHE A 127 -2.39 4.13 -7.36
C PHE A 127 -2.53 4.96 -6.08
N VAL A 128 -2.55 4.31 -4.92
CA VAL A 128 -2.63 5.00 -3.63
C VAL A 128 -1.40 5.87 -3.39
N VAL A 129 -0.20 5.32 -3.61
CA VAL A 129 1.06 6.06 -3.43
C VAL A 129 1.15 7.24 -4.41
N GLY A 130 0.85 7.03 -5.70
CA GLY A 130 0.86 8.08 -6.70
C GLY A 130 -0.14 9.20 -6.39
N PHE A 131 -1.35 8.84 -5.92
CA PHE A 131 -2.35 9.81 -5.50
C PHE A 131 -1.93 10.58 -4.24
N LEU A 132 -1.31 9.92 -3.26
CA LEU A 132 -0.75 10.57 -2.08
C LEU A 132 0.38 11.55 -2.43
N ILE A 133 1.28 11.16 -3.33
CA ILE A 133 2.34 12.05 -3.83
C ILE A 133 1.72 13.26 -4.52
N PHE A 134 0.74 13.05 -5.41
CA PHE A 134 0.04 14.14 -6.08
C PHE A 134 -0.55 15.12 -5.06
N LEU A 135 -1.26 14.63 -4.05
CA LEU A 135 -1.80 15.46 -2.97
C LEU A 135 -0.72 16.27 -2.25
N LEU A 136 0.39 15.63 -1.87
CA LEU A 136 1.48 16.30 -1.16
C LEU A 136 2.14 17.38 -2.02
N THR A 137 2.28 17.16 -3.34
CA THR A 137 2.88 18.15 -4.25
C THR A 137 1.96 19.33 -4.60
N GLN A 138 0.64 19.19 -4.45
CA GLN A 138 -0.31 20.28 -4.69
C GLN A 138 -0.54 21.15 -3.44
N VAL A 139 -0.18 20.64 -2.25
CA VAL A 139 -0.38 21.31 -0.96
C VAL A 139 0.89 22.04 -0.48
N GLY A 140 2.04 21.84 -1.15
CA GLY A 140 3.30 22.53 -0.87
C GLY A 140 3.61 23.67 -1.83
#